data_AF-A0A376MI86-F1
#
_entry.id   AF-A0A376MI86-F1
#
_cell.length_a   1.000
_cell.length_b   1.000
_cell.length_c   1.000
_cell.angle_alpha   90.00
_cell.angle_beta   90.00
_cell.angle_gamma   90.00
#
_symmetry.space_group_name_H-M   'P 1'
#
loop_
_entity.id
_entity.type
_entity.pdbx_description
1 polymer ?
#
loop_
_entity_poly.entity_id
_entity_poly.type
_entity_poly.pdbx_seq_one_letter_code
_entity_poly.pdbx_strand_id
1 'polypeptide(L)' 'MANPTVIKLQDGNVMPQLGLGVWQASNEEVITAIQKALEVGLSLD' A
#
# COMPACT_ATOMS: atom_id res chain seq x y z
N MET A 1 -6.62 8.73 -15.69
CA MET A 1 -6.40 7.75 -14.60
C MET A 1 -7.01 8.34 -13.34
N ALA A 2 -7.78 7.57 -12.58
CA ALA A 2 -8.35 8.05 -11.32
C ALA A 2 -7.25 8.08 -10.26
N ASN A 3 -7.16 9.15 -9.47
CA ASN A 3 -6.20 9.25 -8.39
C ASN A 3 -6.62 8.33 -7.22
N PRO A 4 -5.69 7.66 -6.53
CA PRO A 4 -6.00 6.85 -5.35
C PRO A 4 -6.74 7.66 -4.29
N THR A 5 -7.78 7.07 -3.70
CA THR A 5 -8.53 7.70 -2.62
C THR A 5 -7.79 7.57 -1.29
N VAL A 6 -7.81 8.66 -0.51
CA VAL A 6 -7.19 8.73 0.83
C VAL A 6 -8.25 9.11 1.86
N ILE A 7 -8.11 8.58 3.08
CA ILE A 7 -8.98 8.86 4.22
C ILE A 7 -8.19 9.51 5.35
N LYS A 8 -8.85 10.36 6.14
CA LYS A 8 -8.25 10.95 7.34
C LYS A 8 -8.61 10.11 8.55
N LEU A 9 -7.60 9.64 9.27
CA LEU A 9 -7.74 8.91 10.52
C LEU A 9 -8.04 9.88 11.68
N GLN A 10 -8.50 9.32 12.80
CA GLN A 10 -8.94 10.10 13.96
C GLN A 10 -7.81 10.90 14.62
N ASP A 11 -6.57 10.43 14.51
CA ASP A 11 -5.36 11.12 14.97
C ASP A 11 -4.90 12.24 14.02
N GLY A 12 -5.58 12.41 12.88
CA GLY A 12 -5.27 13.41 11.88
C GLY A 12 -4.35 12.94 10.76
N ASN A 13 -3.82 11.72 10.83
CA ASN A 13 -3.00 11.13 9.77
C ASN A 13 -3.85 10.83 8.53
N VAL A 14 -3.21 10.81 7.37
CA VAL A 14 -3.86 10.53 6.08
C VAL A 14 -3.38 9.17 5.59
N MET A 15 -4.32 8.25 5.39
CA MET A 15 -4.05 6.87 4.98
C MET A 15 -4.64 6.61 3.59
N PRO A 16 -3.93 5.90 2.71
CA PRO A 16 -4.53 5.32 1.52
C PRO A 16 -5.71 4.42 1.90
N GLN A 17 -6.82 4.51 1.17
CA GLN A 17 -7.98 3.65 1.43
C GLN A 17 -7.71 2.18 1.07
N LEU A 18 -6.68 1.91 0.27
CA LEU A 18 -6.24 0.58 -0.15
C LEU A 18 -4.77 0.38 0.21
N GLY A 19 -4.47 -0.70 0.93
CA GLY A 19 -3.12 -1.12 1.28
C GLY A 19 -2.82 -2.55 0.82
N LEU A 20 -1.54 -2.95 0.89
CA LEU A 20 -1.07 -4.31 0.56
C LEU A 20 -0.63 -5.04 1.83
N GLY A 21 -1.35 -6.10 2.20
CA GLY A 21 -0.93 -7.00 3.28
C GLY A 21 -0.02 -8.13 2.77
N VAL A 22 1.09 -8.39 3.46
CA VAL A 22 2.11 -9.39 3.05
C VAL A 22 2.37 -10.48 4.11
N TRP A 23 1.35 -10.84 4.89
CA TRP A 23 1.51 -11.78 6.00
C TRP A 23 1.88 -13.21 5.53
N GLN A 24 2.82 -13.85 6.23
CA GLN A 24 3.37 -15.20 5.96
C GLN A 24 4.07 -15.40 4.60
N ALA A 25 4.26 -14.35 3.81
CA ALA A 25 5.04 -14.43 2.58
C ALA A 25 6.55 -14.58 2.87
N SER A 26 7.26 -15.30 2.01
CA SER A 26 8.72 -15.32 2.01
C SER A 26 9.29 -13.94 1.67
N ASN A 27 10.54 -13.68 2.04
CA ASN A 27 11.19 -12.40 1.77
C ASN A 27 11.20 -12.07 0.27
N GLU A 28 11.41 -13.07 -0.58
CA GLU A 28 11.42 -12.93 -2.03
C GLU A 28 10.04 -12.52 -2.56
N GLU A 29 8.97 -13.14 -2.07
CA GLU A 29 7.59 -12.79 -2.41
C GLU A 29 7.22 -11.39 -1.93
N VAL A 30 7.68 -11.00 -0.74
CA VAL A 30 7.49 -9.65 -0.19
C VAL A 30 8.15 -8.60 -1.09
N ILE A 31 9.40 -8.83 -1.52
CA ILE A 31 10.13 -7.91 -2.38
C ILE A 31 9.41 -7.73 -3.72
N THR A 32 8.99 -8.82 -4.36
CA THR A 32 8.24 -8.77 -5.62
C THR A 32 6.91 -8.05 -5.46
N ALA A 33 6.17 -8.34 -4.38
CA ALA A 33 4.88 -7.70 -4.10
C ALA A 33 5.03 -6.19 -3.87
N ILE A 34 6.05 -5.75 -3.12
CA ILE A 34 6.35 -4.33 -2.88
C ILE A 34 6.74 -3.63 -4.17
N GLN A 35 7.64 -4.22 -4.98
CA GLN A 35 8.03 -3.66 -6.27
C GLN A 35 6.80 -3.45 -7.17
N LYS A 36 5.90 -4.45 -7.20
CA LYS A 36 4.69 -4.33 -8.00
C LYS A 36 3.72 -3.28 -7.47
N ALA A 37 3.57 -3.19 -6.16
CA ALA A 37 2.74 -2.15 -5.51
C ALA A 37 3.23 -0.73 -5.86
N LEU A 38 4.54 -0.51 -5.83
CA LEU A 38 5.13 0.78 -6.20
C LEU A 38 4.93 1.11 -7.68
N GLU A 39 5.10 0.14 -8.59
CA GLU A 39 4.84 0.34 -10.03
C GLU A 39 3.40 0.78 -10.33
N VAL A 40 2.42 0.26 -9.58
CA VAL A 40 1.00 0.58 -9.79
C VAL A 40 0.53 1.80 -9.01
N GLY A 41 1.44 2.48 -8.29
CA GLY A 41 1.13 3.71 -7.53
C GLY A 41 0.45 3.45 -6.18
N LEU A 42 0.61 2.26 -5.60
CA LEU A 42 0.16 1.96 -4.26
C LEU A 42 1.15 2.54 -3.25
N SER A 43 0.64 3.26 -2.25
CA SER A 43 1.47 3.74 -1.13
C SER A 43 1.41 2.72 0.00
N LEU A 44 2.58 2.33 0.51
CA LEU A 44 2.74 1.44 1.65
C LEU A 44 2.96 2.31 2.89
N ASP A 45 1.97 2.34 3.78
CA ASP A 45 2.04 2.87 5.14
C ASP A 45 1.73 1.73 6.12
#